data_AF-H1LFU4-F1
#
_entry.id   AF-H1LFU4-F1
#
_cell.length_a   1.000
_cell.length_b   1.000
_cell.length_c   1.000
_cell.angle_alpha   90.00
_cell.angle_beta   90.00
_cell.angle_gamma   90.00
#
_symmetry.space_group_name_H-M   'P 1'
#
loop_
_entity.id
_entity.type
_entity.pdbx_description
1 polymer ?
#
loop_
_entity_poly.entity_id
_entity_poly.type
_entity_poly.pdbx_seq_one_letter_code
_entity_poly.pdbx_strand_id
1 'polypeptide(L)'
;MYGFLILSHTNPYKRKNWYRFGLFSFAIGLIWVFFIHSQYLLIVPFCLIGIGFFTVHVEPFNIFTSSLNGSNEGSYIGIFNGTICLPQILASVASFIVFQLVGKSMPGMMLIAGISMLIATIAIRVIKQDRPQIDKA
;
A
#
# COMPACT_ATOMS: atom_id res chain seq x y z
N MET A 1 0.33 14.32 2.32
CA MET A 1 -0.33 15.63 2.14
C MET A 1 -0.65 15.92 0.66
N TYR A 2 0.29 15.86 -0.28
CA TYR A 2 0.00 16.09 -1.72
C TYR A 2 -0.82 15.00 -2.44
N GLY A 3 -0.62 13.71 -2.14
CA GLY A 3 -1.47 12.64 -2.69
C GLY A 3 -2.94 12.75 -2.24
N PHE A 4 -3.14 13.28 -1.03
CA PHE A 4 -4.46 13.61 -0.48
C PHE A 4 -5.13 14.76 -1.24
N LEU A 5 -4.33 15.77 -1.63
CA LEU A 5 -4.78 16.96 -2.38
C LEU A 5 -5.16 16.62 -3.83
N ILE A 6 -4.44 15.70 -4.47
CA ILE A 6 -4.76 15.19 -5.82
C ILE A 6 -6.00 14.30 -5.76
N LEU A 7 -6.16 13.48 -4.72
CA LEU A 7 -7.36 12.67 -4.51
C LEU A 7 -8.61 13.53 -4.21
N SER A 8 -8.46 14.64 -3.48
CA SER A 8 -9.58 15.54 -3.15
C SER A 8 -10.16 16.28 -4.37
N HIS A 9 -9.39 16.45 -5.45
CA HIS A 9 -9.87 17.06 -6.70
C HIS A 9 -10.29 16.02 -7.76
N THR A 10 -10.24 14.73 -7.44
CA THR A 10 -10.48 13.67 -8.43
C THR A 10 -11.70 12.81 -8.08
N ASN A 11 -12.71 12.89 -8.95
CA ASN A 11 -13.98 12.12 -8.96
C ASN A 11 -13.89 10.72 -8.30
N PRO A 12 -14.83 10.32 -7.41
CA PRO A 12 -14.82 9.05 -6.64
C PRO A 12 -14.59 7.77 -7.47
N TYR A 13 -14.91 7.77 -8.77
CA TYR A 13 -14.61 6.66 -9.68
C TYR A 13 -13.12 6.48 -10.00
N LYS A 14 -12.29 7.51 -9.80
CA LYS A 14 -10.85 7.51 -10.09
C LYS A 14 -9.99 7.08 -8.90
N ARG A 15 -10.53 7.04 -7.67
CA ARG A 15 -9.79 6.58 -6.47
C ARG A 15 -9.28 5.15 -6.61
N LYS A 16 -10.08 4.24 -7.18
CA LYS A 16 -9.62 2.87 -7.54
C LYS A 16 -8.45 2.89 -8.52
N ASN A 17 -8.44 3.80 -9.49
CA ASN A 17 -7.32 3.92 -10.43
C ASN A 17 -6.07 4.51 -9.76
N TRP A 18 -6.22 5.46 -8.83
CA TRP A 18 -5.13 6.00 -8.02
C TRP A 18 -4.53 4.95 -7.09
N TYR A 19 -5.35 4.16 -6.41
CA TYR A 19 -4.90 3.05 -5.57
C TYR A 19 -4.12 2.00 -6.39
N ARG A 20 -4.63 1.66 -7.58
CA ARG A 20 -3.93 0.77 -8.53
C ARG A 20 -2.62 1.36 -9.01
N PHE A 21 -2.57 2.65 -9.31
CA PHE A 21 -1.36 3.34 -9.73
C PHE A 21 -0.31 3.36 -8.61
N GLY A 22 -0.72 3.63 -7.36
CA GLY A 22 0.14 3.56 -6.19
C GLY A 22 0.72 2.16 -5.98
N LEU A 23 -0.11 1.12 -6.08
CA LEU A 23 0.31 -0.27 -5.93
C LEU A 23 1.25 -0.72 -7.07
N PHE A 24 0.98 -0.28 -8.29
CA PHE A 24 1.85 -0.54 -9.44
C PHE A 24 3.21 0.14 -9.31
N SER A 25 3.23 1.41 -8.89
CA SER A 25 4.47 2.16 -8.61
C SER A 25 5.27 1.51 -7.48
N PHE A 26 4.59 0.99 -6.45
CA PHE A 26 5.21 0.25 -5.34
C PHE A 26 5.84 -1.07 -5.82
N ALA A 27 5.13 -1.84 -6.64
CA ALA A 27 5.63 -3.09 -7.20
C ALA A 27 6.84 -2.88 -8.11
N ILE A 28 6.79 -1.86 -8.99
CA ILE A 28 7.94 -1.49 -9.85
C ILE A 28 9.12 -1.07 -9.00
N GLY A 29 8.92 -0.23 -7.97
CA GLY A 29 9.99 0.19 -7.08
C GLY A 29 10.70 -1.00 -6.41
N LEU A 30 9.94 -1.98 -5.92
CA LEU A 30 10.49 -3.19 -5.29
C LEU A 30 11.27 -4.09 -6.28
N ILE A 31 10.76 -4.27 -7.50
CA ILE A 31 11.47 -5.02 -8.55
C ILE A 31 12.73 -4.28 -9.00
N TRP A 32 12.67 -2.96 -9.07
CA TRP A 32 13.78 -2.13 -9.50
C TRP A 32 14.95 -2.17 -8.51
N VAL A 33 14.69 -2.32 -7.21
CA VAL A 33 15.75 -2.51 -6.19
C VAL A 33 16.59 -3.77 -6.45
N PHE A 34 16.02 -4.83 -7.03
CA PHE A 34 16.77 -6.06 -7.34
C PHE A 34 17.85 -5.86 -8.42
N PHE A 35 17.60 -4.97 -9.39
CA PHE A 35 18.54 -4.73 -10.50
C PHE A 35 19.68 -3.77 -10.14
N ILE A 36 19.58 -3.00 -9.05
CA ILE A 36 20.52 -1.92 -8.73
C ILE A 36 21.52 -2.36 -7.67
N HIS A 37 22.81 -2.31 -8.01
CA HIS A 37 23.92 -2.61 -7.08
C HIS A 37 24.60 -1.34 -6.50
N SER A 38 24.24 -0.14 -6.95
CA SER A 38 24.90 1.13 -6.55
C SER A 38 24.02 2.00 -5.64
N GLN A 39 24.53 2.36 -4.46
CA GLN A 39 23.80 3.02 -3.36
C GLN A 39 23.05 4.30 -3.77
N TYR A 40 23.62 5.12 -4.67
CA TYR A 40 22.99 6.36 -5.13
C TYR A 40 21.81 6.13 -6.06
N LEU A 41 21.82 5.04 -6.84
CA LEU A 41 20.71 4.68 -7.71
C LEU A 41 19.53 4.07 -6.94
N LEU A 42 19.72 3.62 -5.69
CA LEU A 42 18.61 3.14 -4.85
C LEU A 42 17.68 4.25 -4.33
N ILE A 43 18.11 5.51 -4.36
CA ILE A 43 17.29 6.63 -3.88
C ILE A 43 15.98 6.73 -4.69
N VAL A 44 16.09 6.59 -6.02
CA VAL A 44 14.95 6.67 -6.94
C VAL A 44 13.88 5.61 -6.67
N PRO A 45 14.20 4.29 -6.62
CA PRO A 45 13.20 3.28 -6.30
C PRO A 45 12.68 3.40 -4.87
N PHE A 46 13.48 3.82 -3.89
CA PHE A 46 12.96 4.06 -2.53
C PHE A 46 11.95 5.21 -2.47
N CYS A 47 12.14 6.29 -3.24
CA CYS A 47 11.13 7.34 -3.38
C CYS A 47 9.82 6.80 -3.96
N LEU A 48 9.89 5.98 -5.01
CA LEU A 48 8.72 5.34 -5.65
C LEU A 48 7.99 4.38 -4.70
N ILE A 49 8.76 3.58 -3.95
CA ILE A 49 8.25 2.70 -2.89
C ILE A 49 7.55 3.53 -1.82
N GLY A 50 8.15 4.63 -1.35
CA GLY A 50 7.55 5.49 -0.32
C GLY A 50 6.22 6.12 -0.75
N ILE A 51 6.15 6.64 -1.98
CA ILE A 51 4.92 7.22 -2.53
C ILE A 51 3.81 6.17 -2.66
N GLY A 52 4.16 4.98 -3.19
CA GLY A 52 3.21 3.88 -3.34
C GLY A 52 2.70 3.35 -1.99
N PHE A 53 3.61 3.14 -1.04
CA PHE A 53 3.29 2.68 0.31
C PHE A 53 2.34 3.62 1.03
N PHE A 54 2.64 4.93 1.02
CA PHE A 54 1.79 5.93 1.64
C PHE A 54 0.39 5.95 1.02
N THR A 55 0.30 5.88 -0.31
CA THR A 55 -0.99 5.88 -1.03
C THR A 55 -1.86 4.70 -0.60
N VAL A 56 -1.26 3.51 -0.47
CA VAL A 56 -1.98 2.27 -0.11
C VAL A 56 -2.42 2.27 1.36
N HIS A 57 -1.69 2.94 2.24
CA HIS A 57 -2.06 3.07 3.65
C HIS A 57 -3.14 4.15 3.89
N VAL A 58 -3.06 5.24 3.14
CA VAL A 58 -3.89 6.43 3.35
C VAL A 58 -5.29 6.28 2.76
N GLU A 59 -5.43 5.62 1.60
CA GLU A 59 -6.75 5.37 1.01
C GLU A 59 -7.72 4.62 1.94
N PRO A 60 -7.40 3.42 2.48
CA PRO A 60 -8.33 2.70 3.36
C PRO A 60 -8.59 3.46 4.66
N PHE A 61 -7.59 4.16 5.18
CA PHE A 61 -7.76 5.04 6.34
C PHE A 61 -8.77 6.16 6.04
N ASN A 62 -8.65 6.80 4.88
CA ASN A 62 -9.53 7.91 4.48
C ASN A 62 -10.95 7.43 4.16
N ILE A 63 -11.09 6.25 3.56
CA ILE A 63 -12.39 5.59 3.37
C ILE A 63 -13.06 5.33 4.72
N PHE A 64 -12.29 4.80 5.67
CA PHE A 64 -12.80 4.47 6.98
C PHE A 64 -13.21 5.72 7.76
N THR A 65 -12.36 6.76 7.82
CA THR A 65 -12.65 8.00 8.55
C THR A 65 -13.83 8.77 7.96
N SER A 66 -13.97 8.81 6.63
CA SER A 66 -15.13 9.43 5.96
C SER A 66 -16.48 8.74 6.22
N SER A 67 -16.45 7.50 6.72
CA SER A 67 -17.65 6.71 7.05
C SER A 67 -18.07 6.80 8.53
N LEU A 68 -17.28 7.47 9.37
CA LEU A 68 -17.58 7.66 10.80
C LEU A 68 -18.52 8.86 11.00
N ASN A 69 -19.50 8.71 11.90
CA ASN A 69 -20.53 9.72 12.21
C ASN A 69 -20.30 10.41 13.58
N GLY A 70 -19.07 10.85 13.90
CA GLY A 70 -18.80 11.68 15.08
C GLY A 70 -18.86 11.00 16.46
N SER A 71 -19.58 9.88 16.62
CA SER A 71 -19.65 9.16 17.90
C SER A 71 -18.51 8.14 18.00
N ASN A 72 -17.50 8.43 18.84
CA ASN A 72 -16.34 7.57 19.15
C ASN A 72 -15.32 7.37 18.01
N GLU A 73 -15.08 8.39 17.17
CA GLU A 73 -14.14 8.30 16.04
C GLU A 73 -12.74 7.79 16.42
N GLY A 74 -12.24 8.19 17.60
CA GLY A 74 -10.95 7.73 18.11
C GLY A 74 -10.88 6.22 18.37
N SER A 75 -11.94 5.61 18.90
CA SER A 75 -11.98 4.17 19.16
C SER A 75 -12.03 3.36 17.86
N TYR A 76 -12.80 3.83 16.87
CA TYR A 76 -12.87 3.20 15.55
C TYR A 76 -11.54 3.30 14.80
N ILE A 77 -10.86 4.46 14.84
CA ILE A 77 -9.53 4.64 14.24
C ILE A 77 -8.49 3.74 14.94
N GLY A 78 -8.60 3.55 16.25
CA GLY A 78 -7.76 2.62 17.00
C GLY A 78 -7.91 1.17 16.52
N ILE A 79 -9.16 0.71 16.33
CA ILE A 79 -9.46 -0.63 15.81
C ILE A 79 -8.92 -0.79 14.37
N PHE A 80 -9.08 0.22 13.51
CA PHE A 80 -8.55 0.20 12.15
C PHE A 80 -7.02 0.01 12.13
N ASN A 81 -6.27 0.78 12.91
CA ASN A 81 -4.82 0.59 13.02
C ASN A 81 -4.45 -0.78 13.62
N GLY A 82 -5.25 -1.29 14.56
CA GLY A 82 -5.11 -2.65 15.08
C GLY A 82 -5.23 -3.71 13.99
N THR A 83 -6.19 -3.56 13.07
CA THR A 83 -6.38 -4.49 11.94
C THR A 83 -5.26 -4.45 10.90
N ILE A 84 -4.49 -3.36 10.83
CA ILE A 84 -3.32 -3.25 9.95
C ILE A 84 -2.07 -3.81 10.64
N CYS A 85 -1.90 -3.46 11.92
CA CYS A 85 -0.73 -3.83 12.69
C CYS A 85 -0.67 -5.33 12.98
N LEU A 86 -1.80 -5.97 13.29
CA LEU A 86 -1.84 -7.41 13.58
C LEU A 86 -1.33 -8.27 12.41
N PRO A 87 -1.83 -8.12 11.16
CA PRO A 87 -1.24 -8.79 10.00
C PRO A 87 0.22 -8.41 9.76
N GLN A 88 0.64 -7.18 10.03
CA GLN A 88 2.04 -6.76 9.87
C GLN A 88 2.96 -7.45 10.88
N ILE A 89 2.54 -7.62 12.13
CA ILE A 89 3.29 -8.37 13.16
C ILE A 89 3.40 -9.84 12.72
N LEU A 90 2.28 -10.45 12.31
CA LEU A 90 2.28 -11.83 11.81
C LEU A 90 3.18 -12.00 10.58
N ALA A 91 3.14 -11.06 9.64
CA ALA A 91 4.00 -11.05 8.46
C ALA A 91 5.48 -10.87 8.84
N SER A 92 5.79 -10.03 9.83
CA SER A 92 7.15 -9.83 10.33
C SER A 92 7.72 -11.11 10.95
N VAL A 93 6.92 -11.82 11.75
CA VAL A 93 7.32 -13.12 12.33
C VAL A 93 7.48 -14.17 11.23
N ALA A 94 6.55 -14.26 10.27
CA ALA A 94 6.65 -15.17 9.13
C ALA A 94 7.86 -14.87 8.23
N SER A 95 8.24 -13.60 8.12
CA SER A 95 9.39 -13.13 7.34
C SER A 95 10.71 -13.77 7.81
N PHE A 96 10.86 -14.09 9.11
CA PHE A 96 12.03 -14.81 9.60
C PHE A 96 12.18 -16.19 8.98
N ILE A 97 11.08 -16.91 8.77
CA ILE A 97 11.08 -18.24 8.14
C ILE A 97 11.37 -18.10 6.64
N VAL A 98 10.74 -17.12 5.98
CA VAL A 98 10.98 -16.83 4.55
C VAL A 98 12.43 -16.40 4.31
N PHE A 99 13.03 -15.60 5.20
CA PHE A 99 14.43 -15.17 5.09
C PHE A 99 15.41 -16.36 5.15
N GLN A 100 15.12 -17.38 5.97
CA GLN A 100 15.92 -18.61 6.02
C GLN A 100 15.77 -19.44 4.73
N LEU A 101 14.56 -19.52 4.17
CA LEU A 101 14.27 -20.25 2.93
C LEU A 101 14.85 -19.57 1.67
N VAL A 102 14.97 -18.23 1.66
CA VAL A 102 15.47 -17.43 0.53
C VAL A 102 17.00 -17.31 0.52
N GLY A 103 17.71 -18.00 1.43
CA GLY A 103 19.18 -18.05 1.41
C GLY A 103 19.86 -16.77 1.87
N LYS A 104 19.23 -16.00 2.78
CA LYS A 104 19.78 -14.78 3.42
C LYS A 104 20.05 -13.60 2.48
N SER A 105 19.43 -13.55 1.31
CA SER A 105 19.57 -12.42 0.37
C SER A 105 18.42 -11.41 0.52
N MET A 106 18.72 -10.22 1.05
CA MET A 106 17.77 -9.09 1.13
C MET A 106 17.15 -8.70 -0.23
N PRO A 107 17.93 -8.61 -1.33
CA PRO A 107 17.38 -8.28 -2.65
C PRO A 107 16.37 -9.34 -3.14
N GLY A 108 16.61 -10.62 -2.85
CA GLY A 108 15.70 -11.71 -3.23
C GLY A 108 14.33 -11.61 -2.56
N MET A 109 14.29 -11.17 -1.30
CA MET A 109 13.02 -10.92 -0.61
C MET A 109 12.27 -9.71 -1.18
N MET A 110 12.97 -8.64 -1.57
CA MET A 110 12.34 -7.50 -2.22
C MET A 110 11.75 -7.86 -3.58
N LEU A 111 12.41 -8.76 -4.32
CA LEU A 111 11.89 -9.30 -5.58
C LEU A 111 10.60 -10.10 -5.36
N ILE A 112 10.59 -11.02 -4.39
CA ILE A 112 9.40 -11.81 -4.04
C ILE A 112 8.24 -10.89 -3.59
N ALA A 113 8.55 -9.89 -2.76
CA ALA A 113 7.57 -8.89 -2.34
C ALA A 113 7.03 -8.07 -3.53
N GLY A 114 7.90 -7.67 -4.47
CA GLY A 114 7.53 -6.96 -5.68
C GLY A 114 6.59 -7.78 -6.58
N ILE A 115 6.89 -9.06 -6.79
CA ILE A 115 6.04 -9.99 -7.55
C ILE A 115 4.67 -10.16 -6.87
N SER A 116 4.65 -10.36 -5.56
CA SER A 116 3.40 -10.47 -4.78
C SER A 116 2.54 -9.20 -4.90
N MET A 117 3.16 -8.02 -4.85
CA MET A 117 2.46 -6.74 -5.04
C MET A 117 1.94 -6.54 -6.47
N LEU A 118 2.64 -7.08 -7.46
CA LEU A 118 2.20 -7.09 -8.85
C LEU A 118 0.95 -7.97 -9.03
N ILE A 119 0.92 -9.14 -8.38
CA ILE A 119 -0.26 -10.01 -8.31
C ILE A 119 -1.41 -9.28 -7.60
N ALA A 120 -1.14 -8.59 -6.49
CA ALA A 120 -2.16 -7.79 -5.78
C ALA A 120 -2.77 -6.69 -6.67
N THR A 121 -1.95 -6.04 -7.50
CA THR A 121 -2.40 -5.02 -8.48
C THR A 121 -3.37 -5.60 -9.50
N ILE A 122 -3.14 -6.85 -9.94
CA ILE A 122 -4.02 -7.57 -10.84
C ILE A 122 -5.30 -8.03 -10.11
N ALA A 123 -5.17 -8.52 -8.87
CA ALA A 123 -6.29 -8.97 -8.05
C ALA A 123 -7.32 -7.83 -7.80
N ILE A 124 -6.86 -6.60 -7.57
CA ILE A 124 -7.75 -5.42 -7.41
C ILE A 124 -8.56 -5.13 -8.68
N ARG A 125 -8.10 -5.56 -9.85
CA ARG A 125 -8.86 -5.42 -11.10
C ARG A 125 -10.13 -6.28 -11.08
N VAL A 126 -10.09 -7.42 -10.38
CA VAL A 126 -11.20 -8.37 -10.21
C VAL A 126 -12.22 -7.89 -9.18
N ILE A 127 -11.80 -7.07 -8.20
CA ILE A 127 -12.69 -6.53 -7.17
C ILE A 127 -13.67 -5.52 -7.81
N LYS A 128 -14.95 -5.89 -7.80
CA LYS A 128 -16.08 -5.04 -8.19
C LYS A 128 -16.44 -4.12 -7.01
N GLN A 129 -16.53 -2.82 -7.26
CA GLN A 129 -16.90 -1.84 -6.24
C GLN A 129 -18.41 -1.85 -6.09
N ASP A 130 -18.94 -2.38 -4.98
CA ASP A 130 -20.39 -2.44 -4.75
C ASP A 130 -20.99 -1.19 -4.09
N ARG A 131 -20.21 -0.13 -3.80
CA ARG A 131 -20.77 1.13 -3.30
C ARG A 131 -20.06 2.38 -3.83
N PRO A 132 -20.80 3.37 -4.37
CA PRO A 132 -20.27 4.72 -4.57
C PRO A 132 -20.03 5.36 -3.20
N GLN A 133 -18.82 5.85 -2.95
CA GLN A 133 -18.49 6.61 -1.75
C GLN A 133 -19.01 8.04 -1.92
N ILE A 134 -20.01 8.39 -1.11
CA ILE A 134 -20.54 9.75 -1.02
C ILE A 134 -19.49 10.57 -0.27
N ASP A 135 -18.78 11.40 -1.02
CA ASP A 135 -17.88 12.42 -0.49
C ASP A 135 -18.75 13.47 0.22
N LYS A 136 -18.81 13.44 1.55
CA LYS A 136 -19.37 14.56 2.30
C LYS A 136 -18.25 15.58 2.47
N ALA A 137 -18.16 16.46 1.48
CA ALA A 137 -17.38 17.69 1.54
C ALA A 137 -17.84 18.58 2.70
#